data_AF-D3T5R3-F1
#
_entry.id   AF-D3T5R3-F1
#
_cell.length_a   1.000
_cell.length_b   1.000
_cell.length_c   1.000
_cell.angle_alpha   90.00
_cell.angle_beta   90.00
_cell.angle_gamma   90.00
#
_symmetry.space_group_name_H-M   'P 1'
#
loop_
_entity.id
_entity.type
_entity.pdbx_description
1 polymer ?
#
loop_
_entity_poly.entity_id
_entity_poly.type
_entity_poly.pdbx_seq_one_letter_code
_entity_poly.pdbx_strand_id
1 'polypeptide(L)'
;MNAVILAGSTKEDKLPDKAFVKINGKFMISYVIEALRGCDKIDKIAVVGNSQKLKKVAGIDFIIEQVDNLMDNVLKGVEPFKNDKRVLILTCDIPMLTKEAVCDFIEKSEATGADLCYPIVRKEDNLKKFPEAKRTYARVKEGVFTGGNIFYVNPGIIDRLIEDAKQFIAYRKRPWKLGKLLGGKILFLFLIGRLSISHIEKKVKELFNITGKAIISEYPEIGNDIDKEEDIIMATKYLTGK
;
A
#
# COMPACT_ATOMS: atom_id res chain seq x y z
N MET A 1 -13.65 1.08 -10.43
CA MET A 1 -12.23 1.32 -10.74
C MET A 1 -11.49 -0.01 -10.81
N ASN A 2 -10.24 0.00 -11.26
CA ASN A 2 -9.43 -1.21 -11.39
C ASN A 2 -8.30 -1.25 -10.36
N ALA A 3 -7.78 -2.44 -10.11
CA ALA A 3 -6.74 -2.69 -9.11
C ALA A 3 -5.51 -3.40 -9.70
N VAL A 4 -4.34 -3.09 -9.15
CA VAL A 4 -3.05 -3.67 -9.50
C VAL A 4 -2.42 -4.24 -8.22
N ILE A 5 -2.21 -5.55 -8.18
CA ILE A 5 -1.49 -6.22 -7.10
C ILE A 5 -0.03 -6.43 -7.53
N LEU A 6 0.89 -5.89 -6.74
CA LEU A 6 2.31 -6.15 -6.85
C LEU A 6 2.62 -7.43 -6.05
N ALA A 7 2.74 -8.55 -6.76
CA ALA A 7 3.01 -9.87 -6.24
C ALA A 7 4.43 -10.35 -6.55
N GLY A 8 5.29 -9.42 -6.96
CA GLY A 8 6.67 -9.74 -7.30
C GLY A 8 7.52 -9.99 -6.07
N SER A 9 8.57 -10.81 -6.24
CA SER A 9 9.57 -11.07 -5.20
C SER A 9 10.91 -10.49 -5.60
N THR A 10 11.57 -9.86 -4.65
CA THR A 10 12.93 -9.32 -4.79
C THR A 10 13.92 -10.22 -4.07
N LYS A 11 15.21 -10.12 -4.43
CA LYS A 11 16.29 -10.85 -3.73
C LYS A 11 16.45 -10.43 -2.26
N GLU A 12 15.87 -9.30 -1.87
CA GLU A 12 15.91 -8.76 -0.50
C GLU A 12 14.79 -9.30 0.39
N ASP A 13 13.81 -10.00 -0.19
CA ASP A 13 12.70 -10.55 0.57
C ASP A 13 13.17 -11.71 1.46
N LYS A 14 12.79 -11.63 2.75
CA LYS A 14 13.07 -12.69 3.73
C LYS A 14 12.22 -13.94 3.52
N LEU A 15 11.10 -13.78 2.85
CA LEU A 15 10.20 -14.86 2.44
C LEU A 15 10.29 -14.97 0.92
N PRO A 16 10.82 -16.08 0.37
CA PRO A 16 10.80 -16.28 -1.06
C PRO A 16 9.35 -16.43 -1.53
N ASP A 17 8.98 -15.72 -2.61
CA ASP A 17 7.69 -15.91 -3.28
C ASP A 17 6.46 -15.67 -2.39
N LYS A 18 6.50 -14.56 -1.61
CA LYS A 18 5.51 -14.17 -0.60
C LYS A 18 4.06 -14.41 -1.02
N ALA A 19 3.70 -14.04 -2.25
CA ALA A 19 2.36 -14.20 -2.80
C ALA A 19 1.80 -15.63 -2.68
N PHE A 20 2.67 -16.65 -2.74
CA PHE A 20 2.32 -18.07 -2.73
C PHE A 20 2.61 -18.77 -1.40
N VAL A 21 3.09 -18.04 -0.39
CA VAL A 21 3.12 -18.55 0.99
C VAL A 21 1.69 -18.89 1.39
N LYS A 22 1.50 -20.08 1.95
CA LYS A 22 0.18 -20.54 2.38
C LYS A 22 -0.10 -20.13 3.82
N ILE A 23 -1.25 -19.51 4.04
CA ILE A 23 -1.83 -19.26 5.36
C ILE A 23 -3.13 -20.06 5.39
N ASN A 24 -3.31 -20.92 6.39
CA ASN A 24 -4.47 -21.82 6.49
C ASN A 24 -4.77 -22.59 5.19
N GLY A 25 -3.73 -23.07 4.51
CA GLY A 25 -3.84 -23.86 3.28
C GLY A 25 -4.09 -23.06 1.98
N LYS A 26 -4.34 -21.76 2.08
CA LYS A 26 -4.63 -20.85 0.97
C LYS A 26 -3.47 -19.90 0.68
N PHE A 27 -3.22 -19.60 -0.59
CA PHE A 27 -2.17 -18.64 -0.97
C PHE A 27 -2.46 -17.25 -0.42
N MET A 28 -1.42 -16.58 0.10
CA MET A 28 -1.50 -15.24 0.68
C MET A 28 -2.21 -14.24 -0.25
N ILE A 29 -1.83 -14.23 -1.54
CA ILE A 29 -2.43 -13.34 -2.54
C ILE A 29 -3.94 -13.58 -2.74
N SER A 30 -4.42 -14.81 -2.55
CA SER A 30 -5.83 -15.13 -2.73
C SER A 30 -6.71 -14.41 -1.69
N TYR A 31 -6.20 -14.13 -0.49
CA TYR A 31 -6.92 -13.31 0.48
C TYR A 31 -7.10 -11.87 0.00
N VAL A 32 -6.04 -11.29 -0.59
CA VAL A 32 -6.08 -9.93 -1.15
C VAL A 32 -7.04 -9.85 -2.33
N ILE A 33 -7.00 -10.83 -3.25
CA ILE A 33 -7.92 -10.88 -4.40
C ILE A 33 -9.37 -10.98 -3.93
N GLU A 34 -9.67 -11.81 -2.93
CA GLU A 34 -11.03 -11.92 -2.40
C GLU A 34 -11.50 -10.63 -1.72
N ALA A 35 -10.64 -9.93 -0.98
CA ALA A 35 -10.97 -8.63 -0.40
C ALA A 35 -11.31 -7.59 -1.49
N LEU A 36 -10.55 -7.57 -2.59
CA LEU A 36 -10.83 -6.69 -3.74
C LEU A 36 -12.13 -7.09 -4.44
N ARG A 37 -12.33 -8.38 -4.73
CA ARG A 37 -13.54 -8.90 -5.40
C ARG A 37 -14.80 -8.74 -4.55
N GLY A 38 -14.66 -8.68 -3.23
CA GLY A 38 -15.76 -8.40 -2.32
C GLY A 38 -16.18 -6.92 -2.28
N CYS A 39 -15.43 -6.02 -2.93
CA CYS A 39 -15.77 -4.61 -3.03
C CYS A 39 -16.34 -4.29 -4.43
N ASP A 40 -17.64 -3.95 -4.49
CA ASP A 40 -18.36 -3.69 -5.75
C ASP A 40 -17.81 -2.52 -6.58
N LYS A 41 -16.90 -1.73 -5.99
CA LYS A 41 -16.19 -0.64 -6.69
C LYS A 41 -14.99 -1.14 -7.50
N ILE A 42 -14.58 -2.41 -7.38
CA ILE A 42 -13.49 -3.01 -8.15
C ILE A 42 -14.06 -3.82 -9.32
N ASP A 43 -13.69 -3.44 -10.54
CA ASP A 43 -14.08 -4.14 -11.77
C ASP A 43 -13.03 -5.20 -12.15
N LYS A 44 -11.82 -4.76 -12.48
CA LYS A 44 -10.72 -5.65 -12.90
C LYS A 44 -9.50 -5.60 -11.99
N ILE A 45 -8.80 -6.72 -11.93
CA ILE A 45 -7.60 -6.94 -11.13
C ILE A 45 -6.47 -7.41 -12.07
N ALA A 46 -5.42 -6.59 -12.17
CA ALA A 46 -4.13 -6.98 -12.72
C ALA A 46 -3.19 -7.43 -11.61
N VAL A 47 -2.39 -8.46 -11.87
CA VAL A 47 -1.39 -8.95 -10.93
C VAL A 47 -0.03 -9.05 -11.62
N VAL A 48 0.97 -8.41 -11.01
CA VAL A 48 2.36 -8.44 -11.48
C VAL A 48 3.16 -9.43 -10.65
N GLY A 49 3.72 -10.47 -11.26
CA GLY A 49 4.44 -11.53 -10.55
C GLY A 49 4.89 -12.65 -11.49
N ASN A 50 5.26 -13.81 -10.94
CA ASN A 50 5.62 -14.99 -11.73
C ASN A 50 4.39 -15.52 -12.47
N SER A 51 4.32 -15.33 -13.80
CA SER A 51 3.12 -15.63 -14.57
C SER A 51 2.70 -17.10 -14.52
N GLN A 52 3.67 -18.04 -14.48
CA GLN A 52 3.37 -19.47 -14.45
C GLN A 52 2.74 -19.92 -13.13
N LYS A 53 3.17 -19.32 -12.01
CA LYS A 53 2.54 -19.57 -10.71
C LYS A 53 1.19 -18.88 -10.59
N LEU A 54 1.06 -17.64 -11.09
CA LEU A 54 -0.18 -16.86 -11.04
C LEU A 54 -1.33 -17.50 -11.81
N LYS A 55 -1.08 -18.27 -12.87
CA LYS A 55 -2.11 -19.07 -13.57
C LYS A 55 -2.87 -20.04 -12.67
N LYS A 56 -2.32 -20.38 -11.50
CA LYS A 56 -2.94 -21.28 -10.50
C LYS A 56 -3.83 -20.53 -9.51
N VAL A 57 -3.92 -19.21 -9.62
CA VAL A 57 -4.67 -18.32 -8.72
C VAL A 57 -5.91 -17.83 -9.44
N ALA A 58 -7.09 -18.07 -8.86
CA ALA A 58 -8.36 -17.61 -9.42
C ALA A 58 -8.59 -16.10 -9.16
N GLY A 59 -9.47 -15.49 -9.95
CA GLY A 59 -9.94 -14.11 -9.75
C GLY A 59 -9.04 -13.01 -10.31
N ILE A 60 -8.02 -13.36 -11.10
CA ILE A 60 -7.12 -12.41 -11.80
C ILE A 60 -7.60 -12.21 -13.24
N ASP A 61 -7.73 -10.95 -13.69
CA ASP A 61 -8.11 -10.63 -15.08
C ASP A 61 -6.89 -10.45 -15.97
N PHE A 62 -5.81 -9.87 -15.44
CA PHE A 62 -4.56 -9.66 -16.18
C PHE A 62 -3.38 -10.19 -15.39
N ILE A 63 -2.62 -11.11 -16.00
CA ILE A 63 -1.37 -11.62 -15.46
C ILE A 63 -0.22 -10.93 -16.20
N ILE A 64 0.66 -10.27 -15.45
CA ILE A 64 1.78 -9.50 -15.97
C ILE A 64 3.06 -10.07 -15.38
N GLU A 65 4.02 -10.42 -16.24
CA GLU A 65 5.31 -10.95 -15.79
C GLU A 65 6.12 -9.85 -15.08
N GLN A 66 6.62 -10.17 -13.88
CA GLN A 66 7.47 -9.28 -13.12
C GLN A 66 8.83 -9.03 -13.79
N VAL A 67 9.45 -7.92 -13.43
CA VAL A 67 10.86 -7.60 -13.66
C VAL A 67 11.55 -7.25 -12.35
N ASP A 68 12.87 -7.12 -12.38
CA ASP A 68 13.70 -6.94 -11.19
C ASP A 68 13.45 -5.59 -10.45
N ASN A 69 12.82 -4.62 -11.11
CA ASN A 69 12.57 -3.30 -10.55
C ASN A 69 11.10 -3.08 -10.12
N LEU A 70 10.90 -2.70 -8.86
CA LEU A 70 9.56 -2.45 -8.30
C LEU A 70 8.77 -1.39 -9.07
N MET A 71 9.43 -0.32 -9.51
CA MET A 71 8.75 0.75 -10.24
C MET A 71 8.39 0.36 -11.66
N ASP A 72 9.26 -0.41 -12.33
CA ASP A 72 8.94 -0.94 -13.65
C ASP A 72 7.75 -1.92 -13.54
N ASN A 73 7.64 -2.66 -12.43
CA ASN A 73 6.47 -3.49 -12.12
C ASN A 73 5.21 -2.64 -11.90
N VAL A 74 5.31 -1.47 -11.25
CA VAL A 74 4.18 -0.53 -11.13
C VAL A 74 3.73 -0.05 -12.51
N LEU A 75 4.66 0.41 -13.35
CA LEU A 75 4.35 0.90 -14.70
C LEU A 75 3.68 -0.18 -15.55
N LYS A 76 4.27 -1.37 -15.60
CA LYS A 76 3.69 -2.52 -16.32
C LYS A 76 2.32 -2.91 -15.76
N GLY A 77 2.18 -2.91 -14.44
CA GLY A 77 0.96 -3.27 -13.74
C GLY A 77 -0.21 -2.34 -14.05
N VAL A 78 0.07 -1.04 -14.18
CA VAL A 78 -0.95 -0.01 -14.46
C VAL A 78 -1.26 0.13 -15.95
N GLU A 79 -0.40 -0.35 -16.85
CA GLU A 79 -0.57 -0.23 -18.30
C GLU A 79 -1.99 -0.62 -18.81
N PRO A 80 -2.63 -1.73 -18.35
CA PRO A 80 -4.00 -2.06 -18.75
C PRO A 80 -5.05 -1.01 -18.36
N PHE A 81 -4.73 -0.16 -17.39
CA PHE A 81 -5.60 0.83 -16.74
C PHE A 81 -5.09 2.27 -16.90
N LYS A 82 -4.14 2.51 -17.81
CA LYS A 82 -3.50 3.83 -17.97
C LYS A 82 -4.46 4.97 -18.32
N ASN A 83 -5.59 4.64 -18.95
CA ASN A 83 -6.62 5.59 -19.35
C ASN A 83 -7.74 5.74 -18.30
N ASP A 84 -7.66 5.02 -17.19
CA ASP A 84 -8.63 5.14 -16.12
C ASP A 84 -8.46 6.46 -15.38
N LYS A 85 -9.55 6.95 -14.80
CA LYS A 85 -9.46 8.12 -13.90
C LYS A 85 -8.59 7.80 -12.69
N ARG A 86 -8.74 6.60 -12.12
CA ARG A 86 -8.10 6.17 -10.87
C ARG A 86 -7.88 4.67 -10.88
N VAL A 87 -6.74 4.26 -10.31
CA VAL A 87 -6.33 2.87 -10.12
C VAL A 87 -5.93 2.66 -8.66
N LEU A 88 -6.24 1.48 -8.14
CA LEU A 88 -5.78 1.04 -6.83
C LEU A 88 -4.49 0.21 -7.00
N ILE A 89 -3.42 0.55 -6.31
CA ILE A 89 -2.15 -0.21 -6.35
C ILE A 89 -1.87 -0.73 -4.95
N LEU A 90 -1.64 -2.03 -4.79
CA LEU A 90 -1.44 -2.65 -3.49
C LEU A 90 -0.43 -3.79 -3.55
N THR A 91 0.13 -4.14 -2.40
CA THR A 91 1.01 -5.30 -2.26
C THR A 91 0.20 -6.59 -2.05
N CYS A 92 0.81 -7.73 -2.35
CA CYS A 92 0.19 -9.04 -2.14
C CYS A 92 0.26 -9.56 -0.70
N ASP A 93 1.04 -8.91 0.17
CA ASP A 93 1.48 -9.44 1.47
C ASP A 93 0.63 -8.96 2.66
N ILE A 94 -0.60 -8.49 2.41
CA ILE A 94 -1.57 -8.05 3.43
C ILE A 94 -2.79 -9.00 3.48
N PRO A 95 -2.61 -10.30 3.82
CA PRO A 95 -3.68 -11.31 3.75
C PRO A 95 -4.84 -11.07 4.73
N MET A 96 -4.67 -10.16 5.69
CA MET A 96 -5.72 -9.78 6.63
C MET A 96 -6.65 -8.68 6.09
N LEU A 97 -6.35 -8.13 4.91
CA LEU A 97 -7.14 -7.11 4.23
C LEU A 97 -8.60 -7.57 4.09
N THR A 98 -9.53 -6.65 4.31
CA THR A 98 -10.97 -6.89 4.27
C THR A 98 -11.63 -6.07 3.17
N LYS A 99 -12.78 -6.53 2.68
CA LYS A 99 -13.56 -5.77 1.68
C LYS A 99 -13.99 -4.40 2.23
N GLU A 100 -14.31 -4.33 3.53
CA GLU A 100 -14.70 -3.10 4.21
C GLU A 100 -13.56 -2.09 4.20
N ALA A 101 -12.34 -2.52 4.51
CA ALA A 101 -11.15 -1.67 4.47
C ALA A 101 -10.87 -1.13 3.06
N VAL A 102 -11.06 -1.96 2.02
CA VAL A 102 -10.89 -1.57 0.62
C VAL A 102 -11.93 -0.54 0.22
N CYS A 103 -13.22 -0.83 0.44
CA CYS A 103 -14.30 0.07 0.03
C CYS A 103 -14.25 1.41 0.80
N ASP A 104 -14.01 1.39 2.12
CA ASP A 104 -13.87 2.61 2.92
C ASP A 104 -12.71 3.49 2.43
N PHE A 105 -11.55 2.88 2.16
CA PHE A 105 -10.41 3.62 1.65
C PHE A 105 -10.69 4.24 0.27
N ILE A 106 -11.36 3.51 -0.62
CA ILE A 106 -11.77 4.01 -1.93
C ILE A 106 -12.72 5.20 -1.77
N GLU A 107 -13.79 5.07 -0.97
CA GLU A 107 -14.81 6.10 -0.80
C GLU A 107 -14.23 7.38 -0.21
N LYS A 108 -13.41 7.25 0.84
CA LYS A 108 -12.70 8.39 1.43
C LYS A 108 -11.74 9.04 0.44
N SER A 109 -11.06 8.25 -0.38
CA SER A 109 -10.16 8.77 -1.42
C SER A 109 -10.91 9.52 -2.52
N GLU A 110 -12.01 8.97 -3.02
CA GLU A 110 -12.90 9.59 -4.00
C GLU A 110 -13.42 10.95 -3.51
N ALA A 111 -13.86 11.02 -2.24
CA ALA A 111 -14.38 12.24 -1.63
C ALA A 111 -13.35 13.39 -1.58
N THR A 112 -12.05 13.10 -1.62
CA THR A 112 -11.02 14.15 -1.63
C THR A 112 -10.77 14.77 -3.00
N GLY A 113 -11.16 14.08 -4.09
CA GLY A 113 -10.78 14.46 -5.45
C GLY A 113 -9.27 14.43 -5.75
N ALA A 114 -8.45 13.87 -4.85
CA ALA A 114 -7.00 13.88 -4.95
C ALA A 114 -6.46 12.97 -6.07
N ASP A 115 -5.25 13.26 -6.55
CA ASP A 115 -4.53 12.45 -7.53
C ASP A 115 -3.83 11.25 -6.89
N LEU A 116 -3.47 11.37 -5.62
CA LEU A 116 -2.81 10.33 -4.84
C LEU A 116 -3.40 10.30 -3.43
N CYS A 117 -3.91 9.16 -2.98
CA CYS A 117 -4.26 8.93 -1.60
C CYS A 117 -3.46 7.77 -1.01
N TYR A 118 -3.04 7.93 0.24
CA TYR A 118 -2.29 6.92 0.99
C TYR A 118 -2.90 6.73 2.38
N PRO A 119 -3.24 5.50 2.80
CA PRO A 119 -3.82 5.30 4.11
C PRO A 119 -2.75 5.35 5.19
N ILE A 120 -3.13 5.95 6.31
CA ILE A 120 -2.37 5.97 7.55
C ILE A 120 -3.25 5.44 8.67
N VAL A 121 -2.68 4.63 9.55
CA VAL A 121 -3.38 3.99 10.68
C VAL A 121 -2.79 4.54 11.97
N ARG A 122 -3.65 4.94 12.92
CA ARG A 122 -3.18 5.37 14.24
C ARG A 122 -2.49 4.22 14.96
N LYS A 123 -1.42 4.54 15.69
CA LYS A 123 -0.67 3.54 16.47
C LYS A 123 -1.55 2.82 17.48
N GLU A 124 -2.47 3.53 18.12
CA GLU A 124 -3.40 2.96 19.10
C GLU A 124 -4.34 1.92 18.49
N ASP A 125 -4.96 2.23 17.35
CA ASP A 125 -5.84 1.31 16.63
C ASP A 125 -5.08 0.07 16.15
N ASN A 126 -3.85 0.26 15.66
CA ASN A 126 -3.01 -0.84 15.25
C ASN A 126 -2.66 -1.77 16.41
N LEU A 127 -2.20 -1.24 17.54
CA LEU A 127 -1.83 -2.05 18.69
C LEU A 127 -3.03 -2.69 19.39
N LYS A 128 -4.21 -2.08 19.30
CA LYS A 128 -5.45 -2.66 19.81
C LYS A 128 -5.84 -3.93 19.05
N LYS A 129 -5.70 -3.93 17.73
CA LYS A 129 -6.09 -5.06 16.87
C LYS A 129 -4.95 -6.07 16.63
N PHE A 130 -3.72 -5.58 16.52
CA PHE A 130 -2.52 -6.35 16.22
C PHE A 130 -1.39 -6.00 17.22
N PRO A 131 -1.50 -6.43 18.49
CA PRO A 131 -0.53 -6.10 19.53
C PRO A 131 0.88 -6.65 19.25
N GLU A 132 0.98 -7.75 18.49
CA GLU A 132 2.24 -8.39 18.11
C GLU A 132 2.93 -7.71 16.91
N ALA A 133 2.23 -6.83 16.17
CA ALA A 133 2.73 -6.25 14.93
C ALA A 133 3.81 -5.19 15.15
N LYS A 134 4.97 -5.39 14.49
CA LYS A 134 6.11 -4.46 14.53
C LYS A 134 6.07 -3.55 13.30
N ARG A 135 5.64 -2.30 13.51
CA ARG A 135 5.53 -1.27 12.46
C ARG A 135 6.50 -0.11 12.68
N THR A 136 6.90 0.54 11.59
CA THR A 136 7.53 1.87 11.66
C THR A 136 6.44 2.92 11.86
N TYR A 137 6.65 3.80 12.84
CA TYR A 137 5.72 4.88 13.17
C TYR A 137 6.35 6.25 12.95
N ALA A 138 5.56 7.21 12.49
CA ALA A 138 5.91 8.62 12.40
C ALA A 138 5.00 9.44 13.33
N ARG A 139 5.59 10.38 14.07
CA ARG A 139 4.86 11.32 14.92
C ARG A 139 4.65 12.63 14.16
N VAL A 140 3.42 13.09 14.11
CA VAL A 140 2.98 14.40 13.59
C VAL A 140 2.03 15.04 14.61
N LYS A 141 1.59 16.27 14.35
CA LYS A 141 0.73 17.05 15.23
C LYS A 141 -0.58 16.34 15.54
N GLU A 142 -1.15 15.63 14.56
CA GLU A 142 -2.43 14.93 14.65
C GLU A 142 -2.36 13.56 15.35
N GLY A 143 -1.14 13.07 15.65
CA GLY A 143 -0.94 11.78 16.31
C GLY A 143 0.30 11.01 15.85
N VAL A 144 0.30 9.72 16.15
CA VAL A 144 1.36 8.78 15.75
C VAL A 144 0.77 7.75 14.81
N PHE A 145 1.33 7.64 13.61
CA PHE A 145 0.74 6.86 12.54
C PHE A 145 1.76 5.89 11.92
N THR A 146 1.24 4.81 11.35
CA THR A 146 1.96 3.96 10.39
C THR A 146 1.26 4.02 9.04
N GLY A 147 1.97 3.69 7.97
CA GLY A 147 1.41 3.68 6.62
C GLY A 147 0.78 2.34 6.26
N GLY A 148 -0.15 2.38 5.31
CA GLY A 148 -0.74 1.20 4.68
C GLY A 148 0.09 0.62 3.53
N ASN A 149 -0.45 -0.40 2.86
CA ASN A 149 0.17 -1.05 1.70
C ASN A 149 -0.73 -0.99 0.45
N ILE A 150 -1.52 0.09 0.34
CA ILE A 150 -2.44 0.36 -0.76
C ILE A 150 -2.36 1.84 -1.12
N PHE A 151 -2.52 2.16 -2.40
CA PHE A 151 -2.42 3.49 -2.96
C PHE A 151 -3.57 3.69 -3.93
N TYR A 152 -4.27 4.81 -3.81
CA TYR A 152 -5.25 5.24 -4.79
C TYR A 152 -4.58 6.32 -5.65
N VAL A 153 -4.47 6.09 -6.95
CA VAL A 153 -3.59 6.86 -7.81
C VAL A 153 -4.30 7.24 -9.11
N ASN A 154 -4.07 8.45 -9.60
CA ASN A 154 -4.33 8.85 -10.98
C ASN A 154 -3.24 8.24 -11.89
N PRO A 155 -3.55 7.30 -12.79
CA PRO A 155 -2.55 6.69 -13.66
C PRO A 155 -1.70 7.72 -14.44
N GLY A 156 -2.31 8.83 -14.86
CA GLY A 156 -1.65 9.88 -15.64
C GLY A 156 -0.55 10.66 -14.90
N ILE A 157 -0.39 10.47 -13.58
CA ILE A 157 0.73 11.08 -12.83
C ILE A 157 1.91 10.11 -12.62
N ILE A 158 1.75 8.81 -12.93
CA ILE A 158 2.73 7.79 -12.55
C ILE A 158 4.04 7.98 -13.31
N ASP A 159 4.01 8.06 -14.65
CA ASP A 159 5.21 8.21 -15.47
C ASP A 159 6.07 9.40 -15.04
N ARG A 160 5.43 10.52 -14.69
CA ARG A 160 6.10 11.75 -14.26
C ARG A 160 6.74 11.63 -12.89
N LEU A 161 6.13 10.85 -11.98
CA LEU A 161 6.53 10.81 -10.57
C LEU A 161 7.27 9.55 -10.17
N ILE A 162 7.47 8.62 -11.09
CA ILE A 162 8.04 7.30 -10.82
C ILE A 162 9.46 7.43 -10.22
N GLU A 163 10.29 8.34 -10.73
CA GLU A 163 11.66 8.54 -10.25
C GLU A 163 11.71 9.16 -8.85
N ASP A 164 10.86 10.15 -8.58
CA ASP A 164 10.74 10.73 -7.25
C ASP A 164 10.22 9.69 -6.26
N ALA A 165 9.19 8.92 -6.66
CA ALA A 165 8.62 7.85 -5.85
C ALA A 165 9.68 6.82 -5.42
N LYS A 166 10.69 6.52 -6.25
CA LYS A 166 11.78 5.58 -5.88
C LYS A 166 12.48 6.00 -4.60
N GLN A 167 12.79 7.29 -4.46
CA GLN A 167 13.47 7.80 -3.27
C GLN A 167 12.59 7.75 -2.03
N PHE A 168 11.31 8.10 -2.18
CA PHE A 168 10.33 8.05 -1.09
C PHE A 168 10.11 6.61 -0.60
N ILE A 169 9.99 5.64 -1.51
CA ILE A 169 9.88 4.23 -1.15
C ILE A 169 11.15 3.73 -0.46
N ALA A 170 12.34 4.06 -0.98
CA ALA A 170 13.61 3.66 -0.38
C ALA A 170 13.79 4.17 1.06
N TYR A 171 13.26 5.37 1.36
CA TYR A 171 13.32 5.97 2.69
C TYR A 171 12.05 5.77 3.53
N ARG A 172 11.10 4.95 3.07
CA ARG A 172 9.80 4.73 3.75
C ARG A 172 9.91 4.30 5.22
N LYS A 173 10.96 3.54 5.56
CA LYS A 173 11.25 3.07 6.93
C LYS A 173 12.15 4.06 7.73
N ARG A 174 12.45 5.25 7.19
CA ARG A 174 13.36 6.26 7.78
C ARG A 174 12.73 7.68 7.74
N PRO A 175 11.83 8.02 8.68
CA PRO A 175 11.06 9.28 8.66
C PRO A 175 11.89 10.56 8.52
N TRP A 176 13.06 10.63 9.17
CA TRP A 176 13.95 11.80 9.08
C TRP A 176 14.55 12.00 7.68
N LYS A 177 14.82 10.91 6.93
CA LYS A 177 15.27 11.00 5.53
C LYS A 177 14.15 11.50 4.63
N LEU A 178 12.91 11.06 4.85
CA LEU A 178 11.74 11.59 4.14
C LEU A 178 11.53 13.07 4.44
N GLY A 179 11.66 13.47 5.70
CA GLY A 179 11.62 14.88 6.09
C GLY A 179 12.67 15.72 5.36
N LYS A 180 13.88 15.18 5.17
CA LYS A 180 14.95 15.82 4.38
C LYS A 180 14.59 15.94 2.90
N LEU A 181 14.03 14.90 2.28
CA LEU A 181 13.58 14.93 0.87
C LEU A 181 12.47 15.96 0.66
N LEU A 182 11.54 16.08 1.61
CA LEU A 182 10.48 17.09 1.57
C LEU A 182 10.98 18.52 1.87
N GLY A 183 12.25 18.68 2.26
CA GLY A 183 12.91 19.97 2.44
C GLY A 183 13.11 20.36 3.91
N GLY A 184 14.08 21.25 4.14
CA GLY A 184 14.56 21.62 5.48
C GLY A 184 13.46 22.12 6.43
N LYS A 185 12.45 22.83 5.91
CA LYS A 185 11.30 23.28 6.72
C LYS A 185 10.47 22.13 7.27
N ILE A 186 10.20 21.10 6.46
CA ILE A 186 9.46 19.90 6.90
C ILE A 186 10.28 19.12 7.93
N LEU A 187 11.58 18.96 7.67
CA LEU A 187 12.48 18.32 8.63
C LEU A 187 12.51 19.08 9.97
N PHE A 188 12.65 20.41 9.94
CA PHE A 188 12.65 21.22 11.16
C PHE A 188 11.34 21.06 11.94
N LEU A 189 10.18 21.19 11.27
CA LEU A 189 8.87 20.97 11.89
C LEU A 189 8.73 19.55 12.46
N PHE A 190 9.28 18.54 11.78
CA PHE A 190 9.27 17.15 12.25
C PHE A 190 10.09 17.00 13.54
N LEU A 191 11.30 17.55 13.58
CA LEU A 191 12.20 17.47 14.73
C LEU A 191 11.63 18.16 15.98
N ILE A 192 10.93 19.29 15.81
CA ILE A 192 10.28 20.00 16.93
C ILE A 192 8.85 19.50 17.23
N GLY A 193 8.40 18.42 16.58
CA GLY A 193 7.08 17.82 16.80
C GLY A 193 5.89 18.67 16.33
N ARG A 194 6.10 19.64 15.44
CA ARG A 194 5.06 20.55 14.89
C ARG A 194 4.66 20.25 13.45
N LEU A 195 5.26 19.24 12.81
CA LEU A 195 4.86 18.80 11.48
C LEU A 195 3.43 18.26 11.55
N SER A 196 2.58 18.68 10.62
CA SER A 196 1.19 18.20 10.50
C SER A 196 0.99 17.47 9.18
N ILE A 197 -0.08 16.69 9.06
CA ILE A 197 -0.46 16.03 7.81
C ILE A 197 -0.65 17.08 6.71
N SER A 198 -1.35 18.17 7.00
CA SER A 198 -1.58 19.26 6.04
C SER A 198 -0.29 19.93 5.53
N HIS A 199 0.76 20.01 6.36
CA HIS A 199 2.06 20.50 5.91
C HIS A 199 2.69 19.56 4.88
N ILE A 200 2.59 18.25 5.09
CA ILE A 200 3.10 17.23 4.16
C ILE A 200 2.32 17.29 2.85
N GLU A 201 0.98 17.33 2.91
CA GLU A 201 0.12 17.43 1.72
C GLU A 201 0.40 18.68 0.90
N LYS A 202 0.55 19.85 1.56
CA LYS A 202 0.93 21.09 0.89
C LYS A 202 2.31 20.96 0.23
N LYS A 203 3.26 20.30 0.91
CA LYS A 203 4.60 20.13 0.36
C LYS A 203 4.63 19.20 -0.85
N VAL A 204 3.84 18.13 -0.83
CA VAL A 204 3.63 17.24 -1.99
C VAL A 204 3.08 18.04 -3.17
N LYS A 205 2.10 18.91 -2.93
CA LYS A 205 1.57 19.80 -3.98
C LYS A 205 2.63 20.75 -4.54
N GLU A 206 3.42 21.38 -3.69
CA GLU A 206 4.50 22.29 -4.10
C GLU A 206 5.60 21.58 -4.92
N LEU A 207 5.98 20.35 -4.55
CA LEU A 207 7.08 19.64 -5.19
C LEU A 207 6.68 18.96 -6.49
N PHE A 208 5.50 18.34 -6.52
CA PHE A 208 5.12 17.42 -7.59
C PHE A 208 3.96 17.92 -8.45
N ASN A 209 3.38 19.08 -8.09
CA ASN A 209 2.21 19.65 -8.74
C ASN A 209 1.06 18.62 -8.88
N ILE A 210 0.79 17.91 -7.79
CA ILE A 210 -0.35 16.98 -7.64
C ILE A 210 -1.09 17.25 -6.33
N THR A 211 -2.32 16.79 -6.24
CA THR A 211 -3.02 16.74 -4.95
C THR A 211 -2.78 15.38 -4.31
N GLY A 212 -1.96 15.34 -3.25
CA GLY A 212 -1.74 14.15 -2.42
C GLY A 212 -2.48 14.26 -1.08
N LYS A 213 -3.13 13.19 -0.63
CA LYS A 213 -3.89 13.13 0.62
C LYS A 213 -3.54 11.91 1.47
N ALA A 214 -3.42 12.12 2.78
CA ALA A 214 -3.35 11.01 3.72
C ALA A 214 -4.76 10.69 4.22
N ILE A 215 -5.17 9.43 4.11
CA ILE A 215 -6.48 8.96 4.59
C ILE A 215 -6.28 8.26 5.92
N ILE A 216 -6.83 8.82 7.00
CA ILE A 216 -6.82 8.14 8.29
C ILE A 216 -7.78 6.95 8.22
N SER A 217 -7.23 5.74 8.22
CA SER A 217 -7.98 4.50 8.13
C SER A 217 -8.26 3.93 9.52
N GLU A 218 -9.49 3.46 9.70
CA GLU A 218 -9.96 2.76 10.90
C GLU A 218 -9.69 1.25 10.83
N TYR A 219 -9.05 0.79 9.75
CA TYR A 219 -8.80 -0.61 9.44
C TYR A 219 -7.30 -0.91 9.46
N PRO A 220 -6.72 -1.30 10.61
CA PRO A 220 -5.30 -1.58 10.71
C PRO A 220 -4.78 -2.67 9.77
N GLU A 221 -5.63 -3.61 9.35
CA GLU A 221 -5.31 -4.66 8.38
C GLU A 221 -4.76 -4.12 7.06
N ILE A 222 -5.09 -2.87 6.69
CA ILE A 222 -4.61 -2.21 5.47
C ILE A 222 -3.09 -1.97 5.47
N GLY A 223 -2.46 -2.03 6.64
CA GLY A 223 -1.03 -1.76 6.82
C GLY A 223 -0.25 -2.89 7.45
N ASN A 224 -0.84 -4.02 7.82
CA ASN A 224 -0.09 -5.12 8.43
C ASN A 224 0.30 -6.17 7.39
N ASP A 225 1.48 -5.97 6.78
CA ASP A 225 2.12 -6.91 5.85
C ASP A 225 2.86 -8.06 6.55
N ILE A 226 3.08 -9.15 5.80
CA ILE A 226 3.79 -10.35 6.20
C ILE A 226 5.20 -10.36 5.62
N ASP A 227 6.17 -10.03 6.47
CA ASP A 227 7.59 -9.92 6.09
C ASP A 227 8.42 -11.11 6.58
N LYS A 228 7.97 -11.83 7.62
CA LYS A 228 8.73 -12.90 8.32
C LYS A 228 7.81 -13.97 8.90
N GLU A 229 8.40 -15.09 9.33
CA GLU A 229 7.65 -16.24 9.84
C GLU A 229 6.75 -15.92 11.03
N GLU A 230 7.16 -15.02 11.93
CA GLU A 230 6.30 -14.67 13.08
C GLU A 230 5.04 -13.92 12.63
N ASP A 231 5.10 -13.20 11.51
CA ASP A 231 3.93 -12.52 10.94
C ASP A 231 2.95 -13.54 10.36
N ILE A 232 3.44 -14.65 9.80
CA ILE A 232 2.60 -15.77 9.32
C ILE A 232 1.82 -16.37 10.49
N ILE A 233 2.45 -16.55 11.65
CA ILE A 233 1.78 -17.05 12.86
C ILE A 233 0.68 -16.09 13.30
N MET A 234 0.97 -14.78 13.35
CA MET A 234 -0.01 -13.74 13.67
C MET A 234 -1.19 -13.76 12.69
N ALA A 235 -0.92 -13.78 11.39
CA ALA A 235 -1.95 -13.82 10.35
C ALA A 235 -2.80 -15.08 10.41
N THR A 236 -2.17 -16.23 10.66
CA THR A 236 -2.85 -17.52 10.85
C THR A 236 -3.83 -17.45 12.01
N LYS A 237 -3.39 -16.98 13.20
CA LYS A 237 -4.27 -16.81 14.36
C LYS A 237 -5.46 -15.88 14.05
N TYR A 238 -5.19 -14.75 13.41
CA TYR A 238 -6.21 -13.75 13.07
C TYR A 238 -7.25 -14.29 12.08
N LEU A 239 -6.80 -15.00 11.05
CA LEU A 239 -7.66 -15.52 9.98
C LEU A 239 -8.43 -16.78 10.38
N THR A 240 -7.97 -17.55 11.36
CA THR A 240 -8.72 -18.70 11.92
C THR A 240 -9.79 -18.25 12.92
N GLY A 241 -9.61 -17.09 13.57
CA GLY A 241 -10.56 -16.55 14.55
C GLY A 241 -11.75 -15.79 13.95
N LYS A 242 -11.87 -15.77 12.62
CA LYS A 242 -13.02 -15.23 11.87
C LYS A 242 -13.87 -16.37 11.33
#